data_AF-A0AAX6H503-F1
#
_entry.id   AF-A0AAX6H503-F1
#
_cell.length_a   1.000
_cell.length_b   1.000
_cell.length_c   1.000
_cell.angle_alpha   90.00
_cell.angle_beta   90.00
_cell.angle_gamma   90.00
#
_symmetry.space_group_name_H-M   'P 1'
#
loop_
_entity.id
_entity.type
_entity.pdbx_description
1 polymer ?
#
loop_
_entity_poly.entity_id
_entity_poly.type
_entity_poly.pdbx_seq_one_letter_code
_entity_poly.pdbx_strand_id
1 'polypeptide(L)'
;MRHCAYCIEALYGCIHSEIQATVPVKKHLSNVCTNLSLECSKVLKEAANSIKTMKASSAIEVMVADMNYAVEEVHGALRTLPQAAGAAADHSTDQEKEQVISTAPVLLLMEALPLVSVSSLLIEISARIEEVVDAVEDLAELAGFATNGDVGLAETKQSNTTTPSLSEDEDMRAIQQV
;
A
#
# COMPACT_ATOMS: atom_id res chain seq x y z
N MET A 1 -4.66 10.71 10.89
CA MET A 1 -6.01 11.08 10.41
C MET A 1 -6.08 12.45 9.75
N ARG A 2 -5.67 13.56 10.37
CA ARG A 2 -5.79 14.91 9.75
C ARG A 2 -4.99 15.07 8.46
N HIS A 3 -3.80 14.50 8.38
CA HIS A 3 -2.95 14.56 7.18
C HIS A 3 -3.60 13.82 5.99
N CYS A 4 -4.12 12.60 6.22
CA CYS A 4 -4.87 11.84 5.21
C CYS A 4 -6.10 12.59 4.70
N ALA A 5 -6.85 13.26 5.58
CA ALA A 5 -8.01 14.06 5.19
C ALA A 5 -7.62 15.24 4.28
N TYR A 6 -6.52 15.94 4.60
CA TYR A 6 -5.98 17.01 3.76
C TYR A 6 -5.54 16.49 2.38
N CYS A 7 -4.87 15.35 2.32
CA CYS A 7 -4.48 14.69 1.07
C CYS A 7 -5.70 14.38 0.20
N ILE A 8 -6.75 13.79 0.78
CA ILE A 8 -7.99 13.46 0.07
C ILE A 8 -8.73 14.72 -0.41
N GLU A 9 -8.76 15.78 0.40
CA GLU A 9 -9.40 17.05 0.03
C GLU A 9 -8.65 17.77 -1.09
N ALA A 10 -7.32 17.78 -1.06
CA ALA A 10 -6.48 18.31 -2.13
C ALA A 10 -6.68 17.52 -3.45
N LEU A 11 -6.78 16.20 -3.34
CA LEU A 11 -7.09 15.32 -4.47
C LEU A 11 -8.45 15.65 -5.09
N TYR A 12 -9.47 15.78 -4.24
CA TYR A 12 -10.83 16.09 -4.65
C TYR A 12 -10.91 17.41 -5.42
N GLY A 13 -10.22 18.46 -4.92
CA GLY A 13 -10.12 19.74 -5.60
C GLY A 13 -9.43 19.66 -6.98
N CYS A 14 -8.39 18.84 -7.10
CA CYS A 14 -7.69 18.65 -8.38
C CYS A 14 -8.54 17.91 -9.43
N ILE A 15 -9.32 16.91 -9.01
CA ILE A 15 -10.18 16.11 -9.90
C ILE A 15 -11.36 16.94 -10.45
N HIS A 16 -11.91 17.84 -9.65
CA HIS A 16 -13.06 18.68 -10.05
C HIS A 16 -12.68 19.94 -10.81
N SER A 17 -11.39 20.24 -10.99
CA SER A 17 -10.95 21.37 -11.81
C SER A 17 -10.98 20.99 -13.30
N GLU A 18 -11.46 21.89 -14.16
CA GLU A 18 -11.57 21.65 -15.61
C GLU A 18 -10.17 21.61 -16.25
N ILE A 19 -9.67 20.40 -16.55
CA ILE A 19 -8.32 20.20 -17.12
C ILE A 19 -8.38 20.23 -18.66
N GLN A 20 -7.82 21.30 -19.25
CA GLN A 20 -7.67 21.51 -20.70
C GLN A 20 -6.38 20.90 -21.32
N ALA A 21 -5.83 19.81 -20.75
CA ALA A 21 -4.60 19.19 -21.28
C ALA A 21 -4.80 18.41 -22.60
N THR A 22 -3.72 18.24 -23.38
CA THR A 22 -3.68 17.46 -24.64
C THR A 22 -4.12 16.00 -24.42
N VAL A 23 -5.12 15.54 -25.17
CA VAL A 23 -5.88 14.28 -24.98
C VAL A 23 -5.04 13.00 -24.76
N PRO A 24 -3.95 12.71 -25.52
CA PRO A 24 -3.25 11.43 -25.41
C PRO A 24 -2.42 11.30 -24.11
N VAL A 25 -1.74 12.36 -23.68
CA VAL A 25 -0.93 12.35 -22.45
C VAL A 25 -1.83 12.22 -21.22
N LYS A 26 -2.96 12.93 -21.21
CA LYS A 26 -4.00 12.80 -20.18
C LYS A 26 -4.50 11.36 -20.06
N LYS A 27 -4.74 10.69 -21.19
CA LYS A 27 -5.22 9.30 -21.22
C LYS A 27 -4.17 8.32 -20.66
N HIS A 28 -2.92 8.43 -21.07
CA HIS A 28 -1.86 7.54 -20.57
C HIS A 28 -1.65 7.72 -19.07
N LEU A 29 -1.49 8.96 -18.61
CA LEU A 29 -1.28 9.26 -17.19
C LEU A 29 -2.49 8.86 -16.33
N SER A 30 -3.71 9.07 -16.83
CA SER A 30 -4.93 8.57 -16.19
C SER A 30 -4.93 7.04 -16.06
N ASN A 31 -4.47 6.31 -17.07
CA ASN A 31 -4.44 4.85 -17.04
C ASN A 31 -3.45 4.32 -15.99
N VAL A 32 -2.22 4.84 -15.98
CA VAL A 32 -1.20 4.42 -15.00
C VAL A 32 -1.60 4.82 -13.56
N CYS A 33 -2.21 6.00 -13.35
CA CYS A 33 -2.74 6.40 -12.04
C CYS A 33 -3.89 5.50 -11.57
N THR A 34 -4.77 5.08 -12.49
CA THR A 34 -5.85 4.13 -12.19
C THR A 34 -5.29 2.78 -11.79
N ASN A 35 -4.29 2.28 -12.53
CA ASN A 35 -3.62 1.03 -12.22
C ASN A 35 -2.95 1.07 -10.83
N LEU A 36 -2.18 2.11 -10.54
CA LEU A 36 -1.57 2.31 -9.22
C LEU A 36 -2.62 2.31 -8.10
N SER A 37 -3.73 3.02 -8.30
CA SER A 37 -4.84 3.05 -7.32
C SER A 37 -5.45 1.66 -7.07
N LEU A 38 -5.53 0.82 -8.10
CA LEU A 38 -5.99 -0.56 -7.98
C LEU A 38 -4.99 -1.41 -7.19
N GLU A 39 -3.70 -1.33 -7.47
CA GLU A 39 -2.66 -2.06 -6.73
C GLU A 39 -2.62 -1.65 -5.25
N CYS A 40 -2.65 -0.35 -4.95
CA CYS A 40 -2.78 0.18 -3.59
C CYS A 40 -3.99 -0.43 -2.85
N SER A 41 -5.13 -0.53 -3.53
CA SER A 41 -6.36 -1.10 -2.96
C SER A 41 -6.24 -2.60 -2.68
N LYS A 42 -5.52 -3.35 -3.53
CA LYS A 42 -5.26 -4.78 -3.29
C LYS A 42 -4.39 -4.98 -2.07
N VAL A 43 -3.27 -4.25 -1.97
CA VAL A 43 -2.35 -4.32 -0.82
C VAL A 43 -3.08 -4.02 0.48
N LEU A 44 -3.80 -2.89 0.54
CA LEU A 44 -4.57 -2.51 1.73
C LEU A 44 -5.64 -3.54 2.12
N LYS A 45 -6.31 -4.12 1.11
CA LYS A 45 -7.32 -5.16 1.35
C LYS A 45 -6.69 -6.44 1.91
N GLU A 46 -5.52 -6.81 1.41
CA GLU A 46 -4.78 -7.96 1.90
C GLU A 46 -4.25 -7.74 3.32
N ALA A 47 -3.69 -6.56 3.61
CA ALA A 47 -3.30 -6.15 4.96
C ALA A 47 -4.48 -6.24 5.94
N ALA A 48 -5.65 -5.70 5.54
CA ALA A 48 -6.86 -5.77 6.35
C ALA A 48 -7.35 -7.21 6.56
N ASN A 49 -7.25 -8.07 5.54
CA ASN A 49 -7.58 -9.50 5.66
C ASN A 49 -6.63 -10.23 6.62
N SER A 50 -5.34 -9.92 6.57
CA SER A 50 -4.33 -10.48 7.47
C SER A 50 -4.70 -10.19 8.93
N ILE A 51 -4.98 -8.93 9.26
CA ILE A 51 -5.45 -8.52 10.60
C ILE A 51 -6.76 -9.22 10.95
N LYS A 52 -7.75 -9.18 10.06
CA LYS A 52 -9.10 -9.73 10.31
C LYS A 52 -9.07 -11.23 10.61
N THR A 53 -8.19 -11.96 9.94
CA THR A 53 -8.08 -13.42 10.10
C THR A 53 -7.01 -13.82 11.11
N MET A 54 -6.22 -12.86 11.60
CA MET A 54 -5.04 -13.08 12.45
C MET A 54 -4.06 -14.07 11.83
N LYS A 55 -3.86 -13.94 10.51
CA LYS A 55 -2.97 -14.78 9.73
C LYS A 55 -1.99 -13.91 8.95
N ALA A 56 -0.71 -14.27 8.98
CA ALA A 56 0.28 -13.62 8.15
C ALA A 56 -0.01 -13.93 6.66
N SER A 57 0.10 -12.93 5.79
CA SER A 57 -0.11 -13.10 4.35
C SER A 57 1.21 -13.02 3.61
N SER A 58 1.71 -14.15 3.13
CA SER A 58 2.89 -14.19 2.25
C SER A 58 2.64 -13.58 0.87
N ALA A 59 1.37 -13.34 0.51
CA ALA A 59 1.02 -12.72 -0.77
C ALA A 59 1.24 -11.20 -0.75
N ILE A 60 1.32 -10.58 0.43
CA ILE A 60 1.39 -9.12 0.56
C ILE A 60 2.69 -8.56 -0.01
N GLU A 61 3.82 -9.26 0.15
CA GLU A 61 5.12 -8.87 -0.42
C GLU A 61 5.07 -8.77 -1.94
N VAL A 62 4.44 -9.75 -2.61
CA VAL A 62 4.28 -9.76 -4.07
C VAL A 62 3.39 -8.60 -4.51
N MET A 63 2.30 -8.34 -3.78
CA MET A 63 1.42 -7.21 -4.10
C MET A 63 2.09 -5.85 -3.90
N VAL A 64 2.98 -5.72 -2.90
CA VAL A 64 3.78 -4.50 -2.70
C VAL A 64 4.76 -4.31 -3.87
N ALA A 65 5.39 -5.39 -4.35
CA ALA A 65 6.24 -5.31 -5.54
C ALA A 65 5.45 -4.87 -6.79
N ASP A 66 4.25 -5.39 -7.00
CA ASP A 66 3.35 -4.97 -8.09
C ASP A 66 2.95 -3.49 -7.97
N MET A 67 2.64 -3.03 -6.75
CA MET A 67 2.36 -1.62 -6.45
C MET A 67 3.56 -0.72 -6.78
N ASN A 68 4.77 -1.11 -6.36
CA ASN A 68 5.99 -0.35 -6.61
C ASN A 68 6.34 -0.32 -8.11
N TYR A 69 6.08 -1.40 -8.85
CA TYR A 69 6.17 -1.39 -10.31
C TYR A 69 5.19 -0.36 -10.93
N ALA A 70 3.95 -0.30 -10.44
CA ALA A 70 2.98 0.69 -10.91
C ALA A 70 3.39 2.14 -10.57
N VAL A 71 4.08 2.37 -9.45
CA VAL A 71 4.69 3.67 -9.11
C VAL A 71 5.73 4.08 -10.17
N GLU A 72 6.60 3.14 -10.57
CA GLU A 72 7.60 3.39 -11.61
C GLU A 72 6.94 3.72 -12.97
N GLU A 73 5.81 3.09 -13.33
CA GLU A 73 5.06 3.45 -14.53
C GLU A 73 4.51 4.89 -14.47
N VAL A 74 4.03 5.33 -13.30
CA VAL A 74 3.59 6.72 -13.10
C VAL A 74 4.77 7.69 -13.22
N HIS A 75 5.92 7.37 -12.64
CA HIS A 75 7.14 8.17 -12.81
C HIS A 75 7.58 8.26 -14.28
N GLY A 76 7.53 7.14 -15.01
CA GLY A 76 7.79 7.10 -16.44
C GLY A 76 6.86 8.03 -17.22
N ALA A 77 5.56 7.94 -16.97
CA ALA A 77 4.56 8.79 -17.60
C ALA A 77 4.78 10.28 -17.29
N LEU A 78 5.06 10.65 -16.03
CA LEU A 78 5.35 12.02 -15.64
C LEU A 78 6.61 12.58 -16.33
N ARG A 79 7.61 11.73 -16.60
CA ARG A 79 8.84 12.13 -17.31
C ARG A 79 8.61 12.45 -18.79
N THR A 80 7.56 11.91 -19.40
CA THR A 80 7.20 12.22 -20.80
C THR A 80 6.50 13.57 -20.96
N LEU A 81 6.00 14.15 -19.86
CA LEU A 81 5.23 15.39 -19.85
C LEU A 81 6.05 16.63 -20.28
N PRO A 82 7.30 16.85 -19.80
CA PRO A 82 8.13 17.98 -20.24
C PRO A 82 8.51 17.91 -21.73
N GLN A 83 8.61 16.72 -22.31
CA GLN A 83 9.00 16.52 -23.72
C GLN A 83 7.89 16.92 -24.70
N ALA A 84 6.62 16.80 -24.30
CA ALA A 84 5.49 17.29 -25.10
C ALA A 84 5.43 18.84 -25.16
N ALA A 85 5.96 19.54 -24.16
CA ALA A 85 5.99 21.01 -24.11
C ALA A 85 7.13 21.63 -24.94
N GLY A 86 8.20 20.87 -25.24
CA GLY A 86 9.37 21.35 -25.98
C GLY A 86 9.35 21.11 -27.50
N ALA A 87 8.49 20.22 -27.99
CA ALA A 87 8.48 19.81 -29.41
C ALA A 87 7.77 20.81 -30.37
N ALA A 88 7.24 21.92 -29.87
CA ALA A 88 6.57 22.94 -30.69
C ALA A 88 7.50 24.04 -31.21
N ALA A 89 8.82 23.94 -30.99
CA ALA A 89 9.76 25.05 -31.21
C ALA A 89 10.75 24.87 -32.38
N ASP A 90 10.57 23.89 -33.28
CA ASP A 90 11.53 23.69 -34.38
C ASP A 90 10.87 23.68 -35.77
N HIS A 91 10.78 24.87 -36.36
CA HIS A 91 10.94 25.09 -37.81
C HIS A 91 11.37 26.55 -38.07
N SER A 92 12.58 26.75 -38.57
CA SER A 92 13.24 28.02 -38.96
C SER A 92 12.39 28.87 -39.94
N THR A 93 12.47 30.20 -40.04
CA THR A 93 13.59 30.97 -40.62
C THR A 93 13.43 32.50 -40.37
N ASP A 94 14.54 33.16 -39.99
CA ASP A 94 14.97 34.57 -40.11
C ASP A 94 14.04 35.81 -39.91
N GLN A 95 14.66 36.78 -39.21
CA GLN A 95 14.44 38.24 -39.10
C GLN A 95 13.58 38.84 -37.97
N GLU A 96 14.33 39.50 -37.07
CA GLU A 96 14.10 40.75 -36.31
C GLU A 96 12.73 41.08 -35.67
N LYS A 97 12.83 41.39 -34.36
CA LYS A 97 11.95 42.28 -33.55
C LYS A 97 10.59 41.71 -33.14
N GLU A 98 10.51 41.25 -31.89
CA GLU A 98 9.74 41.84 -30.78
C GLU A 98 9.73 40.83 -29.62
N GLN A 99 10.18 41.24 -28.43
CA GLN A 99 10.26 40.37 -27.26
C GLN A 99 8.85 40.15 -26.69
N VAL A 100 8.05 39.33 -27.37
CA VAL A 100 6.79 38.81 -26.85
C VAL A 100 7.12 37.72 -25.85
N ILE A 101 6.74 37.92 -24.59
CA ILE A 101 6.84 36.90 -23.54
C ILE A 101 6.02 35.70 -24.02
N SER A 102 6.69 34.60 -24.38
CA SER A 102 6.03 33.37 -24.80
C SER A 102 5.21 32.85 -23.61
N THR A 103 3.89 33.03 -23.68
CA THR A 103 2.89 32.61 -22.67
C THR A 103 2.50 31.13 -22.78
N ALA A 104 2.94 30.45 -23.84
CA ALA A 104 2.64 29.04 -24.09
C ALA A 104 3.17 28.05 -23.01
N PRO A 105 4.39 28.21 -22.45
CA PRO A 105 4.88 27.34 -21.37
C PRO A 105 4.08 27.48 -20.08
N VAL A 106 3.51 28.67 -19.84
CA VAL A 106 2.74 28.98 -18.62
C VAL A 106 1.35 28.35 -18.67
N LEU A 107 0.73 28.29 -19.85
CA LEU A 107 -0.60 27.67 -20.05
C LEU A 107 -0.56 26.13 -19.92
N LEU A 108 0.44 25.46 -20.51
CA LEU A 108 0.61 24.00 -20.38
C LEU A 108 0.94 23.57 -18.94
N LEU A 109 1.67 24.42 -18.20
CA LEU A 109 1.96 24.16 -16.79
C LEU A 109 0.69 24.19 -15.93
N MET A 110 -0.24 25.11 -16.19
CA MET A 110 -1.53 25.17 -15.47
C MET A 110 -2.43 23.98 -15.79
N GLU A 111 -2.41 23.48 -17.03
CA GLU A 111 -3.22 22.33 -17.46
C GLU A 111 -2.70 20.98 -16.96
N ALA A 112 -1.37 20.84 -16.85
CA ALA A 112 -0.77 19.60 -16.36
C ALA A 112 -0.64 19.54 -14.83
N LEU A 113 -0.67 20.69 -14.15
CA LEU A 113 -0.48 20.78 -12.69
C LEU A 113 -1.46 19.90 -11.88
N PRO A 114 -2.78 19.88 -12.15
CA PRO A 114 -3.69 19.02 -11.39
C PRO A 114 -3.35 17.54 -11.57
N LEU A 115 -2.95 17.15 -12.78
CA LEU A 115 -2.64 15.77 -13.12
C LEU A 115 -1.31 15.31 -12.49
N VAL A 116 -0.30 16.18 -12.49
CA VAL A 116 0.96 15.98 -11.75
C VAL A 116 0.71 15.91 -10.25
N SER A 117 -0.17 16.76 -9.71
CA SER A 117 -0.50 16.77 -8.29
C SER A 117 -1.19 15.48 -7.85
N VAL A 118 -2.19 15.02 -8.62
CA VAL A 118 -2.86 13.72 -8.40
C VAL A 118 -1.85 12.58 -8.42
N SER A 119 -0.97 12.55 -9.42
CA SER A 119 0.05 11.51 -9.57
C SER A 119 1.03 11.51 -8.40
N SER A 120 1.52 12.68 -8.00
CA SER A 120 2.43 12.84 -6.86
C SER A 120 1.77 12.39 -5.55
N LEU A 121 0.49 12.71 -5.38
CA LEU A 121 -0.25 12.28 -4.21
C LEU A 121 -0.45 10.76 -4.18
N LEU A 122 -0.73 10.12 -5.32
CA LEU A 122 -0.84 8.68 -5.40
C LEU A 122 0.48 7.98 -5.09
N ILE A 123 1.61 8.53 -5.55
CA ILE A 123 2.95 8.04 -5.18
C ILE A 123 3.15 8.16 -3.66
N GLU A 124 2.81 9.30 -3.07
CA GLU A 124 2.92 9.49 -1.62
C GLU A 124 1.99 8.55 -0.82
N ILE A 125 0.78 8.29 -1.32
CA ILE A 125 -0.13 7.29 -0.74
C ILE A 125 0.49 5.89 -0.81
N SER A 126 1.15 5.54 -1.91
CA SER A 126 1.80 4.23 -2.09
C SER A 126 2.91 4.04 -1.07
N ALA A 127 3.77 5.04 -0.86
CA ALA A 127 4.80 5.01 0.17
C ALA A 127 4.22 4.83 1.58
N ARG A 128 3.12 5.54 1.89
CA ARG A 128 2.42 5.36 3.18
C ARG A 128 1.79 3.96 3.33
N ILE A 129 1.43 3.30 2.24
CA ILE A 129 0.91 1.93 2.28
C ILE A 129 2.03 0.95 2.63
N GLU A 130 3.25 1.15 2.14
CA GLU A 130 4.41 0.34 2.55
C GLU A 130 4.62 0.42 4.07
N GLU A 131 4.59 1.63 4.66
CA GLU A 131 4.67 1.80 6.12
C GLU A 131 3.52 1.10 6.87
N VAL A 132 2.32 1.05 6.28
CA VAL A 132 1.19 0.30 6.85
C VAL A 132 1.45 -1.20 6.77
N VAL A 133 2.01 -1.71 5.67
CA VAL A 133 2.35 -3.13 5.53
C VAL A 133 3.40 -3.52 6.57
N ASP A 134 4.46 -2.75 6.73
CA ASP A 134 5.50 -2.97 7.75
C ASP A 134 4.88 -3.04 9.16
N ALA A 135 3.99 -2.09 9.48
CA ALA A 135 3.31 -2.07 10.77
C ALA A 135 2.37 -3.28 10.98
N VAL A 136 1.78 -3.82 9.90
CA VAL A 136 0.96 -5.05 9.97
C VAL A 136 1.83 -6.29 10.14
N GLU A 137 3.01 -6.32 9.52
CA GLU A 137 3.99 -7.39 9.69
C GLU A 137 4.52 -7.43 11.13
N ASP A 138 4.96 -6.28 11.67
CA ASP A 138 5.35 -6.14 13.09
C ASP A 138 4.23 -6.61 14.02
N LEU A 139 2.99 -6.19 13.74
CA LEU A 139 1.82 -6.62 14.52
C LEU A 139 1.62 -8.14 14.44
N ALA A 140 1.75 -8.72 13.25
CA ALA A 140 1.59 -10.16 13.03
C ALA A 140 2.63 -10.97 13.82
N GLU A 141 3.88 -10.51 13.86
CA GLU A 141 4.95 -11.12 14.66
C GLU A 141 4.65 -11.02 16.16
N LEU A 142 4.35 -9.81 16.66
CA LEU A 142 4.10 -9.59 18.09
C LEU A 142 2.85 -10.33 18.58
N ALA A 143 1.83 -10.46 17.72
CA ALA A 143 0.58 -11.13 18.05
C ALA A 143 0.59 -12.64 17.75
N GLY A 144 1.67 -13.17 17.16
CA GLY A 144 1.79 -14.58 16.81
C GLY A 144 0.75 -15.03 15.77
N PHE A 145 0.53 -14.23 14.72
CA PHE A 145 -0.39 -14.59 13.65
C PHE A 145 0.02 -15.93 13.01
N ALA A 146 -0.98 -16.77 12.74
CA ALA A 146 -0.71 -18.07 12.13
C ALA A 146 -0.23 -17.87 10.68
N THR A 147 0.88 -18.50 10.32
CA THR A 147 1.28 -18.61 8.92
C THR A 147 0.47 -19.75 8.29
N ASN A 148 0.20 -19.71 6.99
CA ASN A 148 -0.57 -20.76 6.30
C ASN A 148 0.12 -22.16 6.33
N GLY A 149 1.26 -22.30 7.03
CA GLY A 149 1.99 -23.54 7.28
C GLY A 149 1.89 -24.08 8.71
N ASP A 150 1.25 -23.39 9.67
CA ASP A 150 1.10 -23.91 11.04
C ASP A 150 -0.05 -24.93 11.13
N VAL A 151 0.19 -26.11 10.55
CA VAL A 151 -0.53 -27.33 10.94
C VAL A 151 0.29 -27.99 12.04
N GLY A 152 0.07 -27.52 13.27
CA GLY A 152 0.25 -28.30 14.48
C GLY A 152 1.60 -28.14 15.19
N LEU A 153 1.59 -27.37 16.28
CA LEU A 153 2.25 -27.81 17.51
C LEU A 153 1.21 -27.93 18.63
N ALA A 154 1.23 -29.11 19.23
CA ALA A 154 0.20 -29.68 20.08
C ALA A 154 -0.15 -28.84 21.33
N GLU A 155 -1.44 -28.87 21.67
CA GLU A 155 -1.94 -28.59 23.01
C GLU A 155 -1.15 -29.39 24.06
N THR A 156 -0.42 -28.70 24.94
CA THR A 156 -0.02 -29.29 26.23
C THR A 156 -1.09 -28.92 27.26
N LYS A 157 -2.12 -29.76 27.40
CA LYS A 157 -2.97 -29.76 28.58
C LYS A 157 -2.21 -30.42 29.73
N GLN A 158 -1.68 -29.63 30.66
CA GLN A 158 -1.35 -30.13 31.99
C GLN A 158 -2.66 -30.31 32.78
N SER A 159 -3.14 -31.56 32.82
CA SER A 159 -4.16 -32.02 33.77
C SER A 159 -3.46 -32.69 34.92
N ASN A 160 -3.16 -31.95 35.99
CA ASN A 160 -2.76 -32.53 37.27
C ASN A 160 -3.97 -32.51 38.21
N THR A 161 -4.73 -33.60 38.21
CA THR A 161 -5.64 -33.94 39.31
C THR A 161 -5.25 -35.32 39.81
N THR A 162 -4.44 -35.32 40.87
CA THR A 162 -4.10 -36.52 41.63
C THR A 162 -5.28 -36.90 42.52
N THR A 163 -5.91 -38.03 42.23
CA THR A 163 -6.73 -38.80 43.18
C THR A 163 -6.11 -40.19 43.27
N PRO A 164 -5.73 -40.68 44.47
CA PRO A 164 -5.16 -42.01 44.60
C PRO A 164 -6.29 -43.03 44.77
N SER A 165 -6.35 -44.04 43.91
CA SER A 165 -7.17 -45.24 44.12
C SER A 165 -6.27 -46.45 44.31
N LEU A 166 -6.41 -47.01 45.51
CA LEU A 166 -5.95 -48.28 46.05
C LEU A 166 -5.74 -49.43 45.05
N SER A 167 -4.63 -50.15 45.22
CA SER A 167 -4.59 -51.61 45.14
C SER A 167 -3.56 -52.14 46.13
N GLU A 168 -3.99 -53.17 46.84
CA GLU A 168 -3.42 -53.82 48.01
C GLU A 168 -2.09 -54.55 47.71
N ASP A 169 -1.18 -54.61 48.68
CA ASP A 169 -0.66 -55.91 49.14
C ASP A 169 0.07 -55.83 50.50
N GLU A 170 -0.33 -56.77 51.36
CA GLU A 170 0.39 -57.45 52.45
C GLU A 170 1.55 -56.75 53.20
N ASP A 171 1.37 -56.49 54.52
CA ASP A 171 2.10 -57.27 55.54
C ASP A 171 1.65 -57.02 57.01
N MET A 172 1.44 -58.14 57.71
CA MET A 172 1.85 -58.45 59.09
C MET A 172 1.33 -57.68 60.35
N ARG A 173 0.54 -58.44 61.13
CA ARG A 173 0.55 -58.64 62.61
C ARG A 173 0.12 -57.52 63.59
N ALA A 174 -1.03 -57.80 64.21
CA ALA A 174 -1.18 -58.24 65.62
C ALA A 174 -1.41 -57.21 66.76
N ILE A 175 -2.33 -57.62 67.67
CA ILE A 175 -2.52 -57.25 69.10
C ILE A 175 -3.33 -55.95 69.33
N GLN A 176 -4.63 -55.98 69.65
CA GLN A 176 -5.32 -56.25 70.94
C GLN A 176 -5.25 -55.10 71.97
N GLN A 177 -6.39 -54.88 72.69
CA GLN A 177 -6.63 -54.12 73.95
C GLN A 177 -6.84 -52.60 73.79
N VAL A 178 -7.86 -51.93 74.35
CA VAL A 178 -8.85 -52.17 75.44
C VAL A 178 -10.16 -51.49 75.04
#